data_AF-A0A0C5VV28-F1
#
_entry.id   AF-A0A0C5VV28-F1
#
_cell.length_a   1.000
_cell.length_b   1.000
_cell.length_c   1.000
_cell.angle_alpha   90.00
_cell.angle_beta   90.00
_cell.angle_gamma   90.00
#
_symmetry.space_group_name_H-M   'P 1'
#
loop_
_entity.id
_entity.type
_entity.pdbx_description
1 polymer ?
#
loop_
_entity_poly.entity_id
_entity_poly.type
_entity_poly.pdbx_seq_one_letter_code
_entity_poly.pdbx_strand_id
1 'polypeptide(L)'
;MVTTEHGFSLVELMIAIAIMSILMVMGAPLTRAWVANAHIAHAQNVLAEGYATLRALSLKNPLGVKGDQEVASLTINGKLLSAGYRDAYGTVNMVWQGNIDTDVTLALTEAGCANTLRLNNLGMALDSRCLAYKISSAGGRDESSTLQ
;
A
#
# COMPACT_ATOMS: atom_id res chain seq x y z
N MET A 1 61.48 16.43 -14.71
CA MET A 1 60.21 15.92 -15.28
C MET A 1 59.15 16.94 -14.94
N VAL A 2 58.67 17.71 -15.92
CA VAL A 2 57.59 18.68 -15.71
C VAL A 2 56.29 17.97 -16.11
N THR A 3 55.38 17.78 -15.17
CA THR A 3 54.02 17.34 -15.43
C THR A 3 53.21 18.56 -15.88
N THR A 4 52.79 18.56 -17.14
CA THR A 4 51.91 19.59 -17.69
C THR A 4 50.53 19.45 -17.05
N GLU A 5 50.11 20.45 -16.27
CA GLU A 5 48.75 20.49 -15.74
C GLU A 5 47.80 21.03 -16.82
N HIS A 6 46.86 20.19 -17.26
CA HIS A 6 45.84 20.57 -18.23
C HIS A 6 44.66 21.22 -17.49
N GLY A 7 44.52 22.54 -17.64
CA GLY A 7 43.36 23.28 -17.11
C GLY A 7 42.11 23.08 -17.98
N PHE A 8 40.96 22.94 -17.32
CA PHE A 8 39.66 22.83 -17.99
C PHE A 8 39.28 24.18 -18.63
N SER A 9 38.80 24.18 -19.89
CA SER A 9 38.36 25.42 -20.53
C SER A 9 37.05 25.91 -19.89
N LEU A 10 36.90 27.22 -19.73
CA LEU A 10 35.68 27.85 -19.21
C LEU A 10 34.45 27.45 -20.06
N VAL A 11 34.62 27.37 -21.38
CA VAL A 11 33.57 26.96 -22.31
C VAL A 11 33.19 25.49 -22.12
N GLU A 12 34.18 24.62 -21.88
CA GLU A 12 33.95 23.20 -21.65
C GLU A 12 33.13 22.97 -20.37
N LEU A 13 33.41 23.75 -19.32
CA LEU A 13 32.64 23.71 -18.07
C LEU A 13 31.20 24.18 -18.28
N MET A 14 30.98 25.24 -19.07
CA MET A 14 29.63 25.70 -19.41
C MET A 14 28.84 24.64 -20.20
N ILE A 15 29.47 23.97 -21.16
CA ILE A 15 28.84 22.91 -21.95
C ILE A 15 28.53 21.70 -21.06
N ALA A 16 29.45 21.29 -20.19
CA ALA A 16 29.23 20.16 -19.28
C ALA A 16 28.05 20.42 -18.31
N ILE A 17 27.98 21.62 -17.72
CA ILE A 17 26.86 22.02 -16.86
C ILE A 17 25.56 22.08 -17.66
N ALA A 18 25.59 22.61 -18.88
CA ALA A 18 24.41 22.63 -19.76
C ALA A 18 23.89 21.22 -20.02
N ILE A 19 24.76 20.28 -20.40
CA ILE A 19 24.38 18.88 -20.65
C ILE A 19 23.85 18.21 -19.38
N MET A 20 24.50 18.39 -18.22
CA MET A 20 24.01 17.87 -16.93
C MET A 20 22.62 18.40 -16.58
N SER A 21 22.37 19.69 -16.80
CA SER A 21 21.07 20.30 -16.50
C SER A 21 19.95 19.71 -17.36
N ILE A 22 20.21 19.48 -18.65
CA ILE A 22 19.27 18.86 -19.57
C ILE A 22 18.95 17.42 -19.11
N LEU A 23 19.99 16.66 -18.75
CA LEU A 23 19.83 15.27 -18.28
C LEU A 23 19.04 15.19 -16.96
N MET A 24 19.29 16.10 -16.01
CA MET A 24 18.55 16.13 -14.74
C MET A 24 17.05 16.38 -14.96
N VAL A 25 16.70 17.32 -15.84
CA VAL A 25 15.30 17.62 -16.14
C VAL A 25 14.62 16.42 -16.80
N MET A 26 15.32 15.71 -17.68
CA MET A 26 14.79 14.49 -18.33
C MET A 26 14.69 13.29 -17.39
N GLY A 27 15.55 13.20 -16.36
CA GLY A 27 15.55 12.09 -15.40
C GLY A 27 14.50 12.20 -14.28
N ALA A 28 14.06 13.42 -13.94
CA ALA A 28 13.08 13.66 -12.89
C ALA A 28 11.70 12.94 -13.05
N PRO A 29 11.07 12.86 -14.24
CA PRO A 29 9.80 12.14 -14.37
C PRO A 29 9.95 10.62 -14.16
N LEU A 30 11.10 10.05 -14.52
CA LEU A 30 11.37 8.62 -14.36
C LEU A 30 11.45 8.24 -12.88
N THR A 31 12.17 9.03 -12.08
CA THR A 31 12.30 8.77 -10.64
C THR A 31 10.96 8.92 -9.92
N ARG A 32 10.14 9.90 -10.31
CA ARG A 32 8.78 10.07 -9.76
C ARG A 32 7.88 8.86 -10.01
N ALA A 33 7.85 8.35 -11.24
CA ALA A 33 7.05 7.17 -11.57
C ALA A 33 7.54 5.91 -10.84
N TRP A 34 8.86 5.77 -10.70
CA TRP A 34 9.45 4.66 -9.95
C TRP A 34 9.06 4.69 -8.47
N VAL A 35 9.14 5.86 -7.81
CA VAL A 35 8.73 6.03 -6.41
C VAL A 35 7.24 5.72 -6.23
N ALA A 36 6.38 6.24 -7.11
CA ALA A 36 4.94 5.98 -7.04
C ALA A 36 4.62 4.48 -7.13
N ASN A 37 5.30 3.75 -8.03
CA ASN A 37 5.13 2.29 -8.13
C ASN A 37 5.68 1.55 -6.90
N ALA A 38 6.77 2.02 -6.30
CA ALA A 38 7.30 1.45 -5.06
C ALA A 38 6.32 1.61 -3.89
N HIS A 39 5.67 2.77 -3.78
CA HIS A 39 4.63 3.01 -2.78
C HIS A 39 3.38 2.14 -3.02
N ILE A 40 2.97 1.94 -4.28
CA ILE A 40 1.89 1.01 -4.61
C ILE A 40 2.24 -0.42 -4.18
N ALA A 41 3.45 -0.89 -4.48
CA ALA A 41 3.91 -2.22 -4.07
C ALA A 41 3.98 -2.36 -2.54
N HIS A 42 4.44 -1.31 -1.84
CA HIS A 42 4.42 -1.28 -0.39
C HIS A 42 3.00 -1.38 0.17
N ALA A 43 2.04 -0.63 -0.38
CA ALA A 43 0.64 -0.71 0.01
C ALA A 43 0.03 -2.10 -0.23
N GLN A 44 0.40 -2.78 -1.31
CA GLN A 44 -0.01 -4.18 -1.56
C GLN A 44 0.52 -5.11 -0.47
N ASN A 45 1.80 -4.99 -0.09
CA ASN A 45 2.40 -5.81 0.95
C ASN A 45 1.73 -5.59 2.30
N VAL A 46 1.49 -4.33 2.67
CA VAL A 46 0.79 -3.96 3.91
C VAL A 46 -0.63 -4.54 3.91
N LEU A 47 -1.36 -4.45 2.80
CA LEU A 47 -2.68 -5.04 2.67
C LEU A 47 -2.64 -6.57 2.78
N ALA A 48 -1.67 -7.23 2.14
CA ALA A 48 -1.51 -8.68 2.20
C ALA A 48 -1.18 -9.17 3.62
N GLU A 49 -0.33 -8.44 4.36
CA GLU A 49 -0.04 -8.71 5.76
C GLU A 49 -1.29 -8.54 6.64
N GLY A 50 -2.03 -7.44 6.45
CA GLY A 50 -3.29 -7.20 7.14
C GLY A 50 -4.35 -8.27 6.86
N TYR A 51 -4.43 -8.77 5.63
CA TYR A 51 -5.34 -9.86 5.26
C TYR A 51 -4.89 -11.22 5.83
N ALA A 52 -3.59 -11.52 5.83
CA ALA A 52 -3.07 -12.74 6.43
C ALA A 52 -3.31 -12.78 7.94
N THR A 53 -3.09 -11.66 8.64
CA THR A 53 -3.39 -11.53 10.07
C THR A 53 -4.90 -11.63 10.35
N LEU A 54 -5.73 -10.99 9.52
CA LEU A 54 -7.18 -11.12 9.58
C LEU A 54 -7.65 -12.58 9.46
N ARG A 55 -7.13 -13.31 8.47
CA ARG A 55 -7.46 -14.73 8.25
C ARG A 55 -6.98 -15.62 9.39
N ALA A 56 -5.79 -15.36 9.93
CA ALA A 56 -5.32 -16.08 11.10
C ALA A 56 -6.20 -15.83 12.33
N LEU A 57 -6.69 -14.60 12.52
CA LEU A 57 -7.60 -14.25 13.62
C LEU A 57 -8.98 -14.88 13.48
N SER A 58 -9.52 -14.89 12.27
CA SER A 58 -10.83 -15.47 12.00
C SER A 58 -10.85 -16.98 12.27
N LEU A 59 -9.76 -17.68 11.89
CA LEU A 59 -9.59 -19.11 12.18
C LEU A 59 -9.33 -19.40 13.66
N LYS A 60 -8.60 -18.53 14.37
CA LYS A 60 -8.40 -18.64 15.83
C LYS A 60 -9.72 -18.47 16.59
N ASN A 61 -10.64 -17.67 16.04
CA ASN A 61 -11.97 -17.43 16.59
C ASN A 61 -11.98 -17.15 18.10
N PRO A 62 -11.33 -16.05 18.55
CA PRO A 62 -11.10 -15.78 19.97
C PRO A 62 -12.38 -15.65 20.80
N LEU A 63 -13.50 -15.36 20.15
CA LEU A 63 -14.81 -15.17 20.80
C LEU A 63 -15.73 -16.40 20.67
N GLY A 64 -15.27 -17.47 20.03
CA GLY A 64 -16.07 -18.70 19.86
C GLY A 64 -17.35 -18.49 19.04
N VAL A 65 -17.35 -17.52 18.13
CA VAL A 65 -18.48 -17.18 17.26
C VAL A 65 -18.80 -18.35 16.32
N LYS A 66 -20.08 -18.62 16.10
CA LYS A 66 -20.55 -19.78 15.33
C LYS A 66 -21.35 -19.34 14.11
N GLY A 67 -21.30 -20.17 13.06
CA GLY A 67 -22.01 -19.91 11.81
C GLY A 67 -21.39 -18.74 11.03
N ASP A 68 -22.22 -18.10 10.21
CA ASP A 68 -21.80 -17.04 9.27
C ASP A 68 -21.87 -15.65 9.90
N GLN A 69 -21.21 -15.49 11.05
CA GLN A 69 -21.11 -14.24 11.78
C GLN A 69 -19.69 -13.68 11.70
N GLU A 70 -19.54 -12.36 11.83
CA GLU A 70 -18.24 -11.72 11.84
C GLU A 70 -17.41 -12.21 13.04
N VAL A 71 -16.20 -12.67 12.76
CA VAL A 71 -15.19 -13.00 13.77
C VAL A 71 -14.09 -11.97 13.82
N ALA A 72 -13.66 -11.51 12.64
CA ALA A 72 -12.58 -10.54 12.52
C ALA A 72 -12.88 -9.58 11.37
N SER A 73 -12.38 -8.35 11.50
CA SER A 73 -12.47 -7.31 10.47
C SER A 73 -11.15 -6.63 10.21
N LEU A 74 -10.94 -6.27 8.94
CA LEU A 74 -9.87 -5.39 8.47
C LEU A 74 -10.53 -4.11 7.95
N THR A 75 -10.23 -2.99 8.59
CA THR A 75 -10.74 -1.67 8.20
C THR A 75 -9.63 -0.84 7.59
N ILE A 76 -9.93 -0.18 6.48
CA ILE A 76 -9.08 0.78 5.79
C ILE A 76 -9.60 2.18 6.14
N ASN A 77 -8.87 2.92 6.98
CA ASN A 77 -9.20 4.28 7.37
C ASN A 77 -8.20 5.26 6.75
N GLY A 78 -8.45 5.61 5.48
CA GLY A 78 -7.54 6.43 4.68
C GLY A 78 -6.21 5.72 4.47
N LYS A 79 -5.21 6.05 5.28
CA LYS A 79 -3.84 5.52 5.18
C LYS A 79 -3.50 4.46 6.22
N LEU A 80 -4.35 4.31 7.22
CA LEU A 80 -4.16 3.32 8.27
C LEU A 80 -5.05 2.12 8.00
N LEU A 81 -4.44 0.95 7.91
CA LEU A 81 -5.13 -0.33 7.90
C LEU A 81 -5.08 -0.91 9.30
N SER A 82 -6.18 -1.51 9.75
CA SER A 82 -6.25 -2.12 11.08
C SER A 82 -7.02 -3.42 11.03
N ALA A 83 -6.41 -4.50 11.50
CA ALA A 83 -7.04 -5.81 11.62
C ALA A 83 -7.28 -6.14 13.10
N GLY A 84 -8.46 -6.68 13.40
CA GLY A 84 -8.85 -7.00 14.76
C GLY A 84 -10.19 -7.73 14.83
N TYR A 85 -10.72 -7.82 16.04
CA TYR A 85 -12.04 -8.38 16.31
C TYR A 85 -12.80 -7.48 17.29
N ARG A 86 -14.14 -7.57 17.29
CA ARG A 86 -14.99 -6.83 18.23
C ARG A 86 -15.46 -7.74 19.33
N ASP A 87 -15.25 -7.35 20.59
CA ASP A 87 -15.78 -8.10 21.73
C ASP A 87 -17.32 -8.03 21.80
N ALA A 88 -17.90 -8.75 22.76
CA ALA A 88 -19.35 -8.78 22.99
C ALA A 88 -19.96 -7.41 23.35
N TYR A 89 -19.12 -6.43 23.74
CA TYR A 89 -19.51 -5.06 24.10
C TYR A 89 -19.28 -4.07 22.96
N GLY A 90 -18.79 -4.53 21.80
CA GLY A 90 -18.52 -3.71 20.62
C GLY A 90 -17.13 -3.05 20.59
N THR A 91 -16.27 -3.32 21.59
CA THR A 91 -14.90 -2.78 21.65
C THR A 91 -14.04 -3.45 20.59
N VAL A 92 -13.34 -2.63 19.79
CA VAL A 92 -12.40 -3.14 18.79
C VAL A 92 -11.08 -3.49 19.47
N ASN A 93 -10.78 -4.79 19.50
CA ASN A 93 -9.46 -5.30 19.87
C ASN A 93 -8.59 -5.35 18.63
N MET A 94 -7.77 -4.31 18.46
CA MET A 94 -6.83 -4.21 17.34
C MET A 94 -5.63 -5.12 17.61
N VAL A 95 -5.35 -6.01 16.66
CA VAL A 95 -4.23 -6.96 16.77
C VAL A 95 -3.08 -6.56 15.86
N TRP A 96 -3.40 -5.96 14.72
CA TRP A 96 -2.42 -5.51 13.74
C TRP A 96 -2.83 -4.17 13.15
N GLN A 97 -1.83 -3.35 12.85
CA GLN A 97 -2.00 -2.11 12.11
C GLN A 97 -0.84 -1.91 11.15
N GLY A 98 -1.12 -1.32 9.99
CA GLY A 98 -0.14 -0.96 8.99
C GLY A 98 -0.48 0.37 8.34
N ASN A 99 0.54 1.12 7.94
CA ASN A 99 0.35 2.40 7.25
C ASN A 99 0.80 2.28 5.79
N ILE A 100 0.04 2.90 4.90
CA ILE A 100 0.43 3.10 3.50
C ILE A 100 0.98 4.51 3.29
N ASP A 101 1.76 4.67 2.23
CA ASP A 101 2.36 5.95 1.88
C ASP A 101 1.33 7.04 1.57
N THR A 102 1.73 8.29 1.78
CA THR A 102 0.77 9.40 1.83
C THR A 102 0.14 9.78 0.48
N ASP A 103 0.78 9.39 -0.61
CA ASP A 103 0.38 9.61 -2.00
C ASP A 103 -0.44 8.45 -2.57
N VAL A 104 -0.57 7.35 -1.82
CA VAL A 104 -1.34 6.16 -2.24
C VAL A 104 -2.77 6.25 -1.72
N THR A 105 -3.71 5.92 -2.59
CA THR A 105 -5.12 5.70 -2.25
C THR A 105 -5.42 4.21 -2.37
N LEU A 106 -5.91 3.62 -1.29
CA LEU A 106 -6.40 2.25 -1.24
C LEU A 106 -7.90 2.27 -0.91
N ALA A 107 -8.70 1.57 -1.68
CA ALA A 107 -10.11 1.39 -1.41
C ALA A 107 -10.59 -0.01 -1.84
N LEU A 108 -11.62 -0.51 -1.16
CA LEU A 108 -12.38 -1.64 -1.67
C LEU A 108 -13.24 -1.15 -2.84
N THR A 109 -13.27 -1.93 -3.93
CA THR A 109 -13.86 -1.48 -5.20
C THR A 109 -15.39 -1.32 -5.13
N GLU A 110 -16.00 -2.03 -4.19
CA GLU A 110 -17.45 -2.11 -4.04
C GLU A 110 -17.96 -1.11 -3.00
N ALA A 111 -18.87 -0.22 -3.43
CA ALA A 111 -19.38 0.89 -2.62
C ALA A 111 -20.09 0.44 -1.33
N GLY A 112 -20.59 -0.80 -1.28
CA GLY A 112 -21.26 -1.38 -0.12
C GLY A 112 -20.33 -1.83 1.02
N CYS A 113 -19.01 -1.84 0.81
CA CYS A 113 -18.08 -2.45 1.74
C CYS A 113 -17.61 -1.53 2.88
N ALA A 114 -17.92 -0.23 2.81
CA ALA A 114 -17.51 0.77 3.81
C ALA A 114 -16.02 0.65 4.22
N ASN A 115 -15.16 0.30 3.26
CA ASN A 115 -13.73 0.05 3.47
C ASN A 115 -13.42 -0.95 4.61
N THR A 116 -14.31 -1.91 4.85
CA THR A 116 -14.14 -2.95 5.87
C THR A 116 -14.39 -4.33 5.27
N LEU A 117 -13.39 -5.20 5.39
CA LEU A 117 -13.51 -6.61 5.06
C LEU A 117 -13.78 -7.40 6.34
N ARG A 118 -14.78 -8.28 6.32
CA ARG A 118 -15.22 -9.07 7.48
C ARG A 118 -15.14 -10.54 7.14
N LEU A 119 -14.52 -11.34 8.01
CA LEU A 119 -14.41 -12.79 7.86
C LEU A 119 -15.18 -13.54 8.94
N ASN A 120 -15.73 -14.69 8.57
CA ASN A 120 -16.38 -15.63 9.48
C ASN A 120 -15.37 -16.63 10.09
N ASN A 121 -15.84 -17.54 10.94
CA ASN A 121 -14.98 -18.51 11.63
C ASN A 121 -14.33 -19.58 10.72
N LEU A 122 -14.69 -19.60 9.43
CA LEU A 122 -14.07 -20.44 8.39
C LEU A 122 -13.02 -19.66 7.58
N GLY A 123 -12.81 -18.39 7.90
CA GLY A 123 -11.95 -17.49 7.12
C GLY A 123 -12.54 -17.08 5.79
N MET A 124 -13.85 -17.26 5.59
CA MET A 124 -14.56 -16.80 4.40
C MET A 124 -15.07 -15.38 4.61
N ALA A 125 -15.07 -14.58 3.54
CA ALA A 125 -15.64 -13.25 3.58
C ALA A 125 -17.16 -13.31 3.73
N LEU A 126 -17.71 -12.53 4.66
CA LEU A 126 -19.17 -12.38 4.83
C LEU A 126 -19.81 -11.74 3.59
N ASP A 127 -19.06 -10.86 2.92
CA ASP A 127 -19.43 -10.32 1.61
C ASP A 127 -18.25 -10.53 0.65
N SER A 128 -18.40 -11.50 -0.25
CA SER A 128 -17.37 -11.86 -1.23
C SER A 128 -17.07 -10.74 -2.23
N ARG A 129 -17.96 -9.76 -2.37
CA ARG A 129 -17.74 -8.58 -3.21
C ARG A 129 -16.68 -7.65 -2.60
N CYS A 130 -16.52 -7.68 -1.28
CA CYS A 130 -15.55 -6.85 -0.55
C CYS A 130 -14.12 -7.38 -0.61
N LEU A 131 -13.85 -8.44 -1.38
CA LEU A 131 -12.51 -8.95 -1.64
C LEU A 131 -11.78 -8.18 -2.74
N ALA A 132 -12.49 -7.46 -3.60
CA ALA A 132 -11.90 -6.65 -4.65
C ALA A 132 -11.38 -5.31 -4.09
N TYR A 133 -10.17 -4.95 -4.46
CA TYR A 133 -9.54 -3.69 -4.07
C TYR A 133 -8.88 -2.98 -5.25
N LYS A 134 -8.72 -1.67 -5.10
CA LYS A 134 -7.96 -0.81 -6.02
C LYS A 134 -6.93 0.01 -5.23
N ILE A 135 -5.71 0.07 -5.77
CA ILE A 135 -4.61 0.91 -5.26
C ILE A 135 -4.18 1.86 -6.38
N SER A 136 -4.06 3.14 -6.07
CA SER A 136 -3.59 4.15 -7.02
C SER A 136 -2.65 5.14 -6.35
N SER A 137 -1.69 5.67 -7.11
CA SER A 137 -0.85 6.82 -6.73
C SER A 137 -0.63 7.72 -7.94
N ALA A 138 -0.48 9.03 -7.71
CA ALA A 138 -0.27 10.00 -8.78
C ALA A 138 1.05 9.75 -9.51
N GLY A 139 0.98 9.39 -10.79
CA GLY A 139 2.15 9.08 -11.63
C GLY A 139 2.62 7.62 -11.55
N GLY A 140 1.95 6.79 -10.74
CA GLY A 140 2.12 5.33 -10.72
C GLY A 140 1.13 4.62 -11.64
N ARG A 141 1.25 3.30 -11.76
CA ARG A 141 0.27 2.45 -12.44
C ARG A 141 -0.77 1.96 -11.44
N ASP A 142 -2.03 2.27 -11.69
CA ASP A 142 -3.14 1.75 -10.89
C ASP A 142 -3.15 0.23 -10.88
N GLU A 143 -3.37 -0.35 -9.70
CA GLU A 143 -3.44 -1.79 -9.49
C GLU A 143 -4.82 -2.16 -8.96
N SER A 144 -5.39 -3.25 -9.47
CA SER A 144 -6.69 -3.75 -9.03
C SER A 144 -6.69 -5.26 -9.05
N SER A 145 -7.09 -5.86 -7.92
CA SER A 145 -7.05 -7.31 -7.74
C SER A 145 -8.08 -7.75 -6.70
N THR A 146 -8.13 -9.05 -6.45
CA THR A 146 -8.94 -9.66 -5.40
C THR A 146 -8.04 -10.31 -4.34
N LEU A 147 -8.43 -10.18 -3.08
CA LEU A 147 -7.81 -10.88 -1.97
C LEU A 147 -8.19 -12.38 -2.04
N GLN A 148 -7.18 -13.26 -1.95
CA GLN A 148 -7.33 -14.73 -1.99
C GLN A 148 -6.82 -15.36 -0.69
#